data_AF-A0A800BX92-F1
#
_entry.id   AF-A0A800BX92-F1
#
_cell.length_a   1.000
_cell.length_b   1.000
_cell.length_c   1.000
_cell.angle_alpha   90.00
_cell.angle_beta   90.00
_cell.angle_gamma   90.00
#
_symmetry.space_group_name_H-M   'P 1'
#
loop_
_entity.id
_entity.type
_entity.pdbx_description
1 polymer ?
#
loop_
_entity_poly.entity_id
_entity_poly.type
_entity_poly.pdbx_seq_one_letter_code
_entity_poly.pdbx_strand_id
1 'polypeptide(L)'
;MSDKRNPDPFYDLIMDNDLARNQWPEKLDQLKREGKHLSLMAQAMTREKFEALKNHKTRTAGWTIARAMNTGTLYPSSSVGCHAGDHESYRDFSPLFNSVIESYHKGYKLDTDKHVTDFDGTKIRTDLSEKARSKIISTRIRVARNLDFFPLNPGGTEQSRLEIIKLIEQTSKALKGDLKGEFYRHTT
;
A
#
# COMPACT_ATOMS: atom_id res chain seq x y z
N MET A 1 21.22 -27.78 -13.96
CA MET A 1 19.82 -27.91 -13.48
C MET A 1 19.71 -26.94 -12.31
N SER A 2 18.97 -25.84 -12.45
CA SER A 2 18.88 -24.83 -11.39
C SER A 2 18.12 -25.43 -10.22
N ASP A 3 18.78 -25.51 -9.08
CA ASP A 3 18.19 -25.94 -7.82
C ASP A 3 16.99 -25.03 -7.50
N LYS A 4 15.77 -25.56 -7.62
CA LYS A 4 14.55 -24.81 -7.31
C LYS A 4 14.41 -24.77 -5.80
N ARG A 5 15.11 -23.82 -5.16
CA ARG A 5 14.87 -23.52 -3.75
C ARG A 5 13.38 -23.18 -3.59
N ASN A 6 12.74 -23.73 -2.56
CA ASN A 6 11.40 -23.32 -2.17
C ASN A 6 11.40 -21.80 -1.92
N PRO A 7 10.40 -21.06 -2.41
CA PRO A 7 10.28 -19.63 -2.12
C PRO A 7 10.19 -19.40 -0.62
N ASP A 8 10.97 -18.46 -0.12
CA ASP A 8 10.93 -18.03 1.26
C ASP A 8 9.77 -17.04 1.45
N PRO A 9 8.75 -17.37 2.26
CA PRO A 9 7.57 -16.53 2.41
C PRO A 9 7.85 -15.16 3.04
N PHE A 10 9.02 -14.95 3.64
CA PHE A 10 9.40 -13.68 4.25
C PHE A 10 10.11 -12.74 3.27
N TYR A 11 10.76 -13.28 2.23
CA TYR A 11 11.64 -12.51 1.36
C TYR A 11 11.29 -12.62 -0.12
N ASP A 12 10.69 -13.74 -0.56
CA ASP A 12 10.36 -13.98 -1.95
C ASP A 12 8.91 -13.57 -2.26
N LEU A 13 8.71 -12.98 -3.45
CA LEU A 13 7.37 -12.68 -3.94
C LEU A 13 6.68 -13.98 -4.35
N ILE A 14 5.70 -14.40 -3.56
CA ILE A 14 4.81 -15.51 -3.90
C ILE A 14 3.61 -14.95 -4.67
N MET A 15 3.51 -15.32 -5.95
CA MET A 15 2.39 -14.97 -6.81
C MET A 15 1.36 -16.10 -6.84
N ASP A 16 0.09 -15.74 -6.98
CA ASP A 16 -0.93 -16.68 -7.43
C ASP A 16 -0.54 -17.32 -8.78
N ASN A 17 -0.85 -18.60 -8.96
CA ASN A 17 -0.41 -19.37 -10.13
C ASN A 17 -0.92 -18.80 -11.46
N ASP A 18 -2.16 -18.31 -11.51
CA ASP A 18 -2.72 -17.73 -12.74
C ASP A 18 -2.10 -16.37 -13.01
N LEU A 19 -1.96 -15.55 -11.98
CA LEU A 19 -1.29 -14.24 -12.08
C LEU A 19 0.18 -14.37 -12.49
N ALA A 20 0.89 -15.39 -12.00
CA ALA A 20 2.27 -15.69 -12.37
C ALA A 20 2.41 -16.03 -13.87
N ARG A 21 1.35 -16.59 -14.47
CA ARG A 21 1.25 -16.86 -15.92
C ARG A 21 0.65 -15.69 -16.71
N ASN A 22 0.42 -14.55 -16.07
CA ASN A 22 -0.29 -13.39 -16.64
C ASN A 22 -1.70 -13.75 -17.15
N GLN A 23 -2.40 -14.60 -16.42
CA GLN A 23 -3.75 -15.07 -16.71
C GLN A 23 -4.72 -14.60 -15.62
N TRP A 24 -5.99 -14.47 -16.00
CA TRP A 24 -7.05 -14.17 -15.05
C TRP A 24 -7.20 -15.31 -14.03
N PRO A 25 -7.28 -15.02 -12.72
CA PRO A 25 -7.47 -16.07 -11.72
C PRO A 25 -8.91 -16.58 -11.70
N GLU A 26 -9.15 -17.74 -12.29
CA GLU A 26 -10.49 -18.35 -12.43
C GLU A 26 -11.20 -18.54 -11.07
N LYS A 27 -10.42 -18.73 -10.01
CA LYS A 27 -10.94 -18.82 -8.64
C LYS A 27 -11.71 -17.58 -8.19
N LEU A 28 -11.40 -16.39 -8.72
CA LEU A 28 -12.16 -15.18 -8.38
C LEU A 28 -13.59 -15.24 -8.92
N ASP A 29 -13.80 -15.83 -10.10
CA ASP A 29 -15.13 -16.00 -10.68
C ASP A 29 -15.95 -17.04 -9.91
N GLN A 30 -15.30 -18.11 -9.43
CA GLN A 30 -15.93 -19.06 -8.52
C GLN A 30 -16.36 -18.38 -7.21
N LEU A 31 -15.45 -17.67 -6.55
CA LEU A 31 -15.70 -17.06 -5.25
C LEU A 31 -16.80 -16.00 -5.30
N LYS A 32 -16.88 -15.24 -6.39
CA LYS A 32 -17.98 -14.28 -6.62
C LYS A 32 -19.33 -14.97 -6.76
N ARG A 33 -19.40 -16.08 -7.49
CA ARG A 33 -20.64 -16.87 -7.64
C ARG A 33 -21.11 -17.48 -6.33
N GLU A 34 -20.18 -17.87 -5.47
CA GLU A 34 -20.47 -18.42 -4.14
C GLU A 34 -20.99 -17.38 -3.14
N GLY A 35 -21.00 -16.08 -3.48
CA GLY A 35 -21.53 -15.02 -2.62
C GLY A 35 -20.74 -14.82 -1.31
N LYS A 36 -19.49 -15.29 -1.26
CA LYS A 36 -18.63 -15.13 -0.08
C LYS A 36 -18.23 -13.67 0.13
N HIS A 37 -17.85 -13.33 1.36
CA HIS A 37 -17.19 -12.05 1.61
C HIS A 37 -15.83 -12.01 0.91
N LEU A 38 -15.63 -11.01 0.04
CA LEU A 38 -14.42 -10.82 -0.75
C LEU A 38 -13.77 -9.48 -0.45
N SER A 39 -12.47 -9.38 -0.69
CA SER A 39 -11.73 -8.13 -0.65
C SER A 39 -12.28 -7.09 -1.63
N LEU A 40 -12.12 -5.80 -1.31
CA LEU A 40 -12.54 -4.71 -2.22
C LEU A 40 -11.90 -4.84 -3.61
N MET A 41 -10.64 -5.28 -3.68
CA MET A 41 -9.97 -5.61 -4.93
C MET A 41 -10.74 -6.67 -5.69
N ALA A 42 -11.03 -7.82 -5.05
CA ALA A 42 -11.71 -8.93 -5.70
C ALA A 42 -13.13 -8.56 -6.14
N GLN A 43 -13.82 -7.69 -5.40
CA GLN A 43 -15.11 -7.12 -5.79
C GLN A 43 -14.99 -6.17 -7.00
N ALA A 44 -14.00 -5.29 -6.99
CA ALA A 44 -13.82 -4.24 -8.02
C ALA A 44 -13.20 -4.74 -9.33
N MET A 45 -12.38 -5.78 -9.26
CA MET A 45 -11.62 -6.29 -10.41
C MET A 45 -12.48 -7.23 -11.24
N THR A 46 -12.38 -7.16 -12.56
CA THR A 46 -13.07 -8.08 -13.49
C THR A 46 -12.08 -8.63 -14.51
N ARG A 47 -12.47 -9.69 -15.22
CA ARG A 47 -11.66 -10.27 -16.29
C ARG A 47 -11.36 -9.23 -17.37
N GLU A 48 -12.34 -8.44 -17.76
CA GLU A 48 -12.20 -7.40 -18.78
C GLU A 48 -11.17 -6.35 -18.36
N LYS A 49 -11.26 -5.86 -17.11
CA LYS A 49 -10.25 -4.93 -16.56
C LYS A 49 -8.85 -5.55 -16.53
N PHE A 50 -8.75 -6.84 -16.19
CA PHE A 50 -7.47 -7.53 -16.13
C PHE A 50 -6.84 -7.62 -17.52
N GLU A 51 -7.60 -8.12 -18.49
CA GLU A 51 -7.15 -8.29 -19.87
C GLU A 51 -6.71 -6.95 -20.49
N ALA A 52 -7.41 -5.85 -20.19
CA ALA A 52 -7.02 -4.52 -20.63
C ALA A 52 -5.70 -4.01 -20.02
N LEU A 53 -5.36 -4.44 -18.80
CA LEU A 53 -4.23 -3.90 -18.03
C LEU A 53 -3.02 -4.85 -17.95
N LYS A 54 -3.17 -6.15 -18.24
CA LYS A 54 -2.20 -7.20 -17.90
C LYS A 54 -0.83 -7.10 -18.56
N ASN A 55 -0.73 -6.39 -19.69
CA ASN A 55 0.53 -6.21 -20.41
C ASN A 55 1.25 -4.90 -20.05
N HIS A 56 0.62 -4.05 -19.24
CA HIS A 56 1.23 -2.79 -18.81
C HIS A 56 2.18 -2.98 -17.63
N LYS A 57 3.29 -2.25 -17.67
CA LYS A 57 4.25 -2.14 -16.57
C LYS A 57 4.46 -0.67 -16.25
N THR A 58 4.40 -0.32 -14.97
CA THR A 58 4.78 1.02 -14.53
C THR A 58 6.26 1.26 -14.79
N ARG A 59 6.63 2.52 -15.01
CA ARG A 59 7.98 2.93 -15.42
C ARG A 59 9.02 2.76 -14.31
N THR A 60 8.63 3.01 -13.06
CA THR A 60 9.54 3.17 -11.92
C THR A 60 9.86 1.83 -11.27
N ALA A 61 8.84 1.07 -10.90
CA ALA A 61 9.02 -0.23 -10.23
C ALA A 61 8.77 -1.43 -11.15
N GLY A 62 8.36 -1.23 -12.41
CA GLY A 62 7.91 -2.33 -13.27
C GLY A 62 6.69 -3.06 -12.67
N TRP A 63 5.86 -2.35 -11.91
CA TRP A 63 4.68 -2.88 -11.24
C TRP A 63 3.63 -3.25 -12.27
N THR A 64 2.93 -4.37 -12.06
CA THR A 64 1.90 -4.89 -12.97
C THR A 64 0.57 -4.98 -12.25
N ILE A 65 -0.53 -5.02 -13.00
CA ILE A 65 -1.86 -5.29 -12.42
C ILE A 65 -1.88 -6.64 -11.70
N ALA A 66 -1.17 -7.65 -12.21
CA ALA A 66 -1.02 -8.95 -11.56
C ALA A 66 -0.41 -8.82 -10.16
N ARG A 67 0.69 -8.05 -10.00
CA ARG A 67 1.27 -7.78 -8.68
C ARG A 67 0.34 -6.95 -7.80
N ALA A 68 -0.35 -5.97 -8.39
CA ALA A 68 -1.26 -5.09 -7.67
C ALA A 68 -2.43 -5.85 -7.04
N MET A 69 -2.98 -6.87 -7.73
CA MET A 69 -4.12 -7.66 -7.27
C MET A 69 -3.76 -8.97 -6.56
N ASN A 70 -2.46 -9.27 -6.42
CA ASN A 70 -2.01 -10.58 -5.95
C ASN A 70 -2.49 -10.92 -4.54
N THR A 71 -2.43 -9.98 -3.60
CA THR A 71 -2.77 -10.26 -2.20
C THR A 71 -4.25 -10.58 -2.00
N GLY A 72 -5.16 -9.85 -2.64
CA GLY A 72 -6.59 -10.16 -2.59
C GLY A 72 -6.98 -11.37 -3.45
N THR A 73 -6.08 -11.85 -4.30
CA THR A 73 -6.25 -13.10 -5.04
C THR A 73 -5.80 -14.28 -4.17
N LEU A 74 -4.62 -14.22 -3.55
CA LEU A 74 -4.12 -15.25 -2.63
C LEU A 74 -4.96 -15.35 -1.34
N TYR A 75 -5.39 -14.21 -0.83
CA TYR A 75 -6.15 -14.09 0.42
C TYR A 75 -7.46 -13.33 0.17
N PRO A 76 -8.47 -13.96 -0.46
CA PRO A 76 -9.71 -13.30 -0.85
C PRO A 76 -10.52 -12.70 0.31
N SER A 77 -10.32 -13.20 1.54
CA SER A 77 -10.94 -12.69 2.76
C SER A 77 -10.31 -11.39 3.30
N SER A 78 -9.23 -10.90 2.69
CA SER A 78 -8.63 -9.61 3.04
C SER A 78 -9.66 -8.48 2.92
N SER A 79 -9.54 -7.41 3.72
CA SER A 79 -10.46 -6.26 3.59
C SER A 79 -10.29 -5.53 2.26
N VAL A 80 -9.07 -5.13 1.90
CA VAL A 80 -8.78 -4.34 0.68
C VAL A 80 -8.24 -5.20 -0.45
N GLY A 81 -7.10 -5.88 -0.25
CA GLY A 81 -6.60 -6.89 -1.19
C GLY A 81 -5.83 -6.37 -2.42
N CYS A 82 -5.38 -5.10 -2.46
CA CYS A 82 -4.49 -4.61 -3.51
C CYS A 82 -3.40 -3.68 -2.98
N HIS A 83 -2.28 -3.59 -3.72
CA HIS A 83 -1.14 -2.74 -3.38
C HIS A 83 -0.56 -2.02 -4.60
N ALA A 84 -0.23 -0.74 -4.45
CA ALA A 84 0.51 0.04 -5.44
C ALA A 84 2.02 -0.13 -5.23
N GLY A 85 2.78 -0.34 -6.31
CA GLY A 85 4.24 -0.49 -6.24
C GLY A 85 4.99 0.83 -6.36
N ASP A 86 4.37 1.82 -6.99
CA ASP A 86 4.93 3.15 -7.23
C ASP A 86 3.80 4.17 -7.40
N HIS A 87 4.16 5.45 -7.51
CA HIS A 87 3.20 6.54 -7.63
C HIS A 87 2.30 6.40 -8.87
N GLU A 88 2.88 6.00 -10.01
CA GLU A 88 2.14 5.90 -11.26
C GLU A 88 1.20 4.69 -11.32
N SER A 89 1.38 3.68 -10.46
CA SER A 89 0.41 2.59 -10.28
C SER A 89 -1.03 3.10 -10.09
N TYR A 90 -1.23 4.20 -9.34
CA TYR A 90 -2.56 4.76 -9.12
C TYR A 90 -3.20 5.32 -10.40
N ARG A 91 -2.39 5.88 -11.30
CA ARG A 91 -2.85 6.40 -12.60
C ARG A 91 -3.03 5.27 -13.60
N ASP A 92 -1.98 4.48 -13.79
CA ASP A 92 -1.87 3.45 -14.83
C ASP A 92 -2.85 2.29 -14.59
N PHE A 93 -3.16 1.99 -13.32
CA PHE A 93 -4.15 1.00 -12.93
C PHE A 93 -5.38 1.63 -12.27
N SER A 94 -5.70 2.88 -12.63
CA SER A 94 -6.88 3.60 -12.12
C SER A 94 -8.22 2.84 -12.28
N PRO A 95 -8.47 2.00 -13.31
CA PRO A 95 -9.71 1.21 -13.37
C PRO A 95 -9.91 0.24 -12.20
N LEU A 96 -8.82 -0.16 -11.52
CA LEU A 96 -8.86 -0.89 -10.26
C LEU A 96 -8.83 0.07 -9.07
N PHE A 97 -7.79 0.91 -8.97
CA PHE A 97 -7.54 1.68 -7.75
C PHE A 97 -8.65 2.68 -7.45
N ASN A 98 -9.24 3.34 -8.45
CA ASN A 98 -10.31 4.31 -8.21
C ASN A 98 -11.52 3.64 -7.56
N SER A 99 -11.94 2.48 -8.09
CA SER A 99 -13.05 1.71 -7.53
C SER A 99 -12.77 1.26 -6.09
N VAL A 100 -11.55 0.82 -5.79
CA VAL A 100 -11.17 0.39 -4.44
C VAL A 100 -11.10 1.58 -3.48
N ILE A 101 -10.50 2.70 -3.90
CA ILE A 101 -10.34 3.92 -3.09
C ILE A 101 -11.71 4.46 -2.69
N GLU A 102 -12.64 4.67 -3.61
CA GLU A 102 -13.97 5.20 -3.28
C GLU A 102 -14.80 4.24 -2.43
N SER A 103 -14.61 2.93 -2.61
CA SER A 103 -15.29 1.91 -1.79
C SER A 103 -14.80 1.92 -0.34
N TYR A 104 -13.50 2.10 -0.14
CA TYR A 104 -12.89 2.14 1.19
C TYR A 104 -13.12 3.51 1.87
N HIS A 105 -12.90 4.60 1.14
CA HIS A 105 -13.06 5.98 1.60
C HIS A 105 -14.47 6.49 1.31
N LYS A 106 -15.48 5.84 1.91
CA LYS A 106 -16.89 6.18 1.68
C LYS A 106 -17.15 7.68 1.91
N GLY A 107 -17.76 8.31 0.91
CA GLY A 107 -18.05 9.75 0.91
C GLY A 107 -16.97 10.62 0.26
N TYR A 108 -15.85 10.04 -0.17
CA TYR A 108 -14.85 10.71 -1.00
C TYR A 108 -15.00 10.28 -2.47
N LYS A 109 -14.98 11.26 -3.37
CA LYS A 109 -15.14 11.11 -4.82
C LYS A 109 -13.92 11.62 -5.55
N LEU A 110 -13.29 10.75 -6.35
CA LEU A 110 -12.03 11.07 -7.01
C LEU A 110 -12.18 12.10 -8.14
N ASP A 111 -13.37 12.21 -8.70
CA ASP A 111 -13.71 13.14 -9.79
C ASP A 111 -14.10 14.54 -9.30
N THR A 112 -14.71 14.66 -8.11
CA THR A 112 -15.16 15.94 -7.57
C THR A 112 -14.36 16.45 -6.38
N ASP A 113 -13.83 15.57 -5.53
CA ASP A 113 -13.21 15.96 -4.28
C ASP A 113 -11.70 16.08 -4.39
N LYS A 114 -11.16 17.16 -3.83
CA LYS A 114 -9.72 17.39 -3.73
C LYS A 114 -9.24 17.21 -2.29
N HIS A 115 -8.34 16.25 -2.07
CA HIS A 115 -7.66 16.16 -0.78
C HIS A 115 -6.73 17.37 -0.57
N VAL A 116 -6.85 18.03 0.58
CA VAL A 116 -5.98 19.13 1.00
C VAL A 116 -5.13 18.67 2.18
N THR A 117 -3.82 18.81 2.06
CA THR A 117 -2.87 18.46 3.10
C THR A 117 -2.41 19.70 3.85
N ASP A 118 -2.48 19.68 5.18
CA ASP A 118 -2.07 20.78 6.06
C ASP A 118 -1.30 20.23 7.27
N PHE A 119 -0.03 20.59 7.39
CA PHE A 119 0.88 20.18 8.48
C PHE A 119 1.15 21.30 9.48
N ASP A 120 0.43 22.42 9.37
CA ASP A 120 0.57 23.53 10.29
C ASP A 120 -0.15 23.24 11.61
N GLY A 121 0.60 22.71 12.58
CA GLY A 121 0.11 22.44 13.92
C GLY A 121 -0.40 23.68 14.66
N THR A 122 0.00 24.88 14.26
CA THR A 122 -0.43 26.14 14.93
C THR A 122 -1.90 26.48 14.66
N LYS A 123 -2.51 25.86 13.65
CA LYS A 123 -3.94 26.00 13.36
C LYS A 123 -4.81 25.23 14.37
N ILE A 124 -4.24 24.31 15.13
CA ILE A 124 -4.91 23.61 16.22
C ILE A 124 -4.85 24.49 17.46
N ARG A 125 -5.93 25.24 17.72
CA ARG A 125 -6.00 26.24 18.81
C ARG A 125 -6.76 25.75 20.05
N THR A 126 -7.28 24.53 20.01
CA THR A 126 -8.14 24.02 21.08
C THR A 126 -7.31 23.28 22.11
N ASP A 127 -7.31 23.82 23.33
CA ASP A 127 -6.75 23.14 24.49
C ASP A 127 -7.74 22.12 25.08
N LEU A 128 -7.20 21.05 25.66
CA LEU A 128 -7.99 20.12 26.46
C LEU A 128 -8.49 20.82 27.74
N SER A 129 -9.79 20.70 28.02
CA SER A 129 -10.37 21.15 29.29
C SER A 129 -9.83 20.35 30.48
N GLU A 130 -9.90 20.90 31.69
CA GLU A 130 -9.46 20.21 32.91
C GLU A 130 -10.15 18.85 33.09
N LYS A 131 -11.45 18.79 32.82
CA LYS A 131 -12.24 17.56 32.86
C LYS A 131 -11.78 16.53 31.82
N ALA A 132 -11.31 16.97 30.66
CA ALA A 132 -10.74 16.07 29.66
C ALA A 132 -9.38 15.53 30.13
N ARG A 133 -8.52 16.41 30.67
CA ARG A 133 -7.21 16.04 31.20
C ARG A 133 -7.29 15.06 32.37
N SER A 134 -8.34 15.10 33.19
CA SER A 134 -8.53 14.14 34.30
C SER A 134 -9.01 12.75 33.88
N LYS A 135 -9.43 12.59 32.61
CA LYS A 135 -9.97 11.31 32.09
C LYS A 135 -9.13 10.69 30.99
N ILE A 136 -8.39 11.51 30.24
CA ILE A 136 -7.56 11.05 29.12
C ILE A 136 -6.23 10.55 29.67
N ILE A 137 -5.96 9.25 29.48
CA ILE A 137 -4.72 8.60 29.93
C ILE A 137 -3.57 8.89 28.96
N SER A 138 -3.83 8.89 27.65
CA SER A 138 -2.78 9.07 26.63
C SER A 138 -3.37 9.57 25.31
N THR A 139 -2.56 10.27 24.52
CA THR A 139 -2.89 10.72 23.15
C THR A 139 -1.81 10.28 22.18
N ARG A 140 -2.19 9.82 20.99
CA ARG A 140 -1.25 9.39 19.96
C ARG A 140 -1.72 9.80 18.57
N ILE A 141 -0.83 10.41 17.79
CA ILE A 141 -1.04 10.77 16.38
C ILE A 141 0.01 10.02 15.55
N ARG A 142 -0.42 9.38 14.46
CA ARG A 142 0.46 8.68 13.51
C ARG A 142 0.12 9.09 12.08
N VAL A 143 1.15 9.37 11.30
CA VAL A 143 1.05 9.59 9.85
C VAL A 143 1.89 8.56 9.10
N ALA A 144 1.49 8.18 7.89
CA ALA A 144 2.27 7.32 7.01
C ALA A 144 2.79 8.14 5.82
N ARG A 145 4.08 8.02 5.49
CA ARG A 145 4.74 8.76 4.41
C ARG A 145 5.61 7.82 3.60
N ASN A 146 5.78 8.17 2.32
CA ASN A 146 6.79 7.59 1.44
C ASN A 146 7.68 8.74 0.96
N LEU A 147 8.93 8.44 0.61
CA LEU A 147 9.87 9.40 0.06
C LEU A 147 9.71 9.45 -1.47
N ASP A 148 9.58 10.65 -2.03
CA ASP A 148 9.14 10.88 -3.41
C ASP A 148 10.02 10.20 -4.48
N PHE A 149 11.33 10.12 -4.25
CA PHE A 149 12.30 9.58 -5.20
C PHE A 149 12.40 8.04 -5.20
N PHE A 150 11.61 7.36 -4.37
CA PHE A 150 11.64 5.90 -4.25
C PHE A 150 10.29 5.29 -4.68
N PRO A 151 10.30 4.04 -5.18
CA PRO A 151 9.08 3.26 -5.26
C PRO A 151 8.34 3.20 -3.92
N LEU A 152 7.04 2.94 -3.96
CA LEU A 152 6.31 2.60 -2.75
C LEU A 152 6.85 1.26 -2.20
N ASN A 153 6.68 1.02 -0.90
CA ASN A 153 7.27 -0.14 -0.23
C ASN A 153 7.10 -1.50 -0.97
N PRO A 154 5.93 -1.81 -1.59
CA PRO A 154 5.78 -3.06 -2.36
C PRO A 154 6.68 -3.15 -3.60
N GLY A 155 6.92 -2.03 -4.29
CA GLY A 155 7.76 -1.95 -5.48
C GLY A 155 9.24 -1.68 -5.18
N GLY A 156 9.59 -1.44 -3.92
CA GLY A 156 10.97 -1.22 -3.49
C GLY A 156 11.86 -2.46 -3.65
N THR A 157 13.11 -2.20 -4.01
CA THR A 157 14.21 -3.18 -4.06
C THR A 157 15.00 -3.17 -2.75
N GLU A 158 15.84 -4.18 -2.53
CA GLU A 158 16.82 -4.19 -1.42
C GLU A 158 17.65 -2.90 -1.41
N GLN A 159 18.20 -2.53 -2.57
CA GLN A 159 19.00 -1.31 -2.72
C GLN A 159 18.21 -0.06 -2.30
N SER A 160 16.97 0.10 -2.75
CA SER A 160 16.14 1.25 -2.36
C SER A 160 15.87 1.29 -0.86
N ARG A 161 15.68 0.12 -0.21
CA ARG A 161 15.48 0.05 1.25
C ARG A 161 16.75 0.45 2.01
N LEU A 162 17.92 0.05 1.53
CA LEU A 162 19.22 0.45 2.10
C LEU A 162 19.49 1.95 1.93
N GLU A 163 19.07 2.54 0.81
CA GLU A 163 19.18 3.98 0.58
C GLU A 163 18.22 4.77 1.47
N ILE A 164 16.96 4.31 1.59
CA ILE A 164 15.96 4.90 2.50
C ILE A 164 16.47 4.87 3.94
N ILE A 165 16.95 3.73 4.44
CA ILE A 165 17.39 3.62 5.84
C ILE A 165 18.62 4.51 6.11
N LYS A 166 19.53 4.64 5.15
CA LYS A 166 20.69 5.55 5.24
C LYS A 166 20.23 7.00 5.34
N LEU A 167 19.28 7.42 4.51
CA LEU A 167 18.74 8.77 4.52
C LEU A 167 18.01 9.07 5.84
N ILE A 168 17.14 8.17 6.29
CA ILE A 168 16.41 8.35 7.56
C ILE A 168 17.37 8.43 8.75
N GLU A 169 18.43 7.61 8.80
CA GLU A 169 19.44 7.67 9.86
C GLU A 169 20.24 8.99 9.84
N GLN A 170 20.54 9.51 8.65
CA GLN A 170 21.19 10.82 8.53
C GLN A 170 20.27 11.94 9.00
N THR A 171 19.00 11.92 8.61
CA THR A 171 18.00 12.90 9.05
C THR A 171 17.74 12.83 10.55
N SER A 172 17.66 11.63 11.14
CA SER A 172 17.41 11.47 12.58
C SER A 172 18.52 12.05 13.44
N LYS A 173 19.79 11.97 13.00
CA LYS A 173 20.95 12.60 13.67
C LYS A 173 20.86 14.12 13.73
N ALA A 174 20.10 14.74 12.82
CA ALA A 174 19.92 16.19 12.77
C ALA A 174 18.81 16.70 13.69
N LEU A 175 17.96 15.82 14.24
CA LEU A 175 16.88 16.19 15.16
C LEU A 175 17.44 16.70 16.49
N LYS A 176 16.83 17.77 17.02
CA LYS A 176 17.25 18.47 18.23
C LYS A 176 16.07 18.68 19.18
N GLY A 177 16.35 19.15 20.39
CA GLY A 177 15.31 19.44 21.38
C GLY A 177 14.58 18.16 21.82
N ASP A 178 13.26 18.27 21.92
CA ASP A 178 12.33 17.19 22.27
C ASP A 178 12.23 16.09 21.19
N LEU A 179 12.73 16.35 19.98
CA LEU A 179 12.79 15.37 18.88
C LEU A 179 14.10 14.57 18.84
N LYS A 180 15.11 14.92 19.65
CA LYS A 180 16.38 14.19 19.66
C LYS A 180 16.17 12.78 20.23
N GLY A 181 16.75 11.77 19.57
CA GLY A 181 16.69 10.38 20.02
C GLY A 181 17.76 9.50 19.40
N GLU A 182 17.64 8.20 19.62
CA GLU A 182 18.52 7.17 19.06
C GLU A 182 17.82 6.41 17.94
N PHE A 183 18.57 6.07 16.89
CA PHE A 183 18.08 5.32 15.75
C PHE A 183 18.62 3.89 15.81
N TYR A 184 17.71 2.92 15.95
CA TYR A 184 18.05 1.50 16.01
C TYR A 184 17.66 0.80 14.70
N ARG A 185 18.63 0.13 14.07
CA ARG A 185 18.37 -0.68 12.88
C ARG A 185 17.96 -2.08 13.31
N HIS A 186 16.87 -2.58 12.72
CA HIS A 186 16.57 -4.00 12.74
C HIS A 186 17.32 -4.67 11.58
N THR A 187 18.62 -4.89 11.75
CA THR A 187 19.41 -5.73 10.85
C THR A 187 19.20 -7.18 11.28
N THR A 188 18.26 -7.87 10.63
CA THR A 188 18.23 -9.34 10.59
C THR A 188 19.16 -9.82 9.50
#